data_AF-A0A9P4HIP2-F1
#
_entry.id   AF-A0A9P4HIP2-F1
#
_cell.length_a   1.000
_cell.length_b   1.000
_cell.length_c   1.000
_cell.angle_alpha   90.00
_cell.angle_beta   90.00
_cell.angle_gamma   90.00
#
_symmetry.space_group_name_H-M   'P 1'
#
loop_
_entity.id
_entity.type
_entity.pdbx_description
1 polymer ?
#
loop_
_entity_poly.entity_id
_entity_poly.type
_entity_poly.pdbx_seq_one_letter_code
_entity_poly.pdbx_strand_id
1 'polypeptide(L)'
;RPDTFKESNDNKVTLAHFDPNTFGLFVGFLYYGVYIDDNDSLDRLKVDEGANAWALGDYLDAPEFKNVVMRFLHKVYFPPSRTPAICVEPEMAEYCCTMTETNSKLTNLFRDVLIAYWHSSTIISYNKDNRRSWDDIWDNYPELKSDVL
;
A
#
# COMPACT_ATOMS: atom_id res chain seq x y z
N ARG A 1 -10.44 -38.03 -11.73
CA ARG A 1 -11.40 -36.90 -11.62
C ARG A 1 -10.96 -35.87 -12.66
N PRO A 2 -11.84 -35.35 -13.53
CA PRO A 2 -11.40 -34.49 -14.64
C PRO A 2 -11.20 -33.01 -14.26
N ASP A 3 -11.50 -32.61 -13.02
CA ASP A 3 -11.45 -31.21 -12.59
C ASP A 3 -10.25 -30.90 -11.68
N THR A 4 -9.06 -31.38 -12.04
CA THR A 4 -7.83 -30.93 -11.38
C THR A 4 -7.31 -29.69 -12.09
N PHE A 5 -7.23 -28.58 -11.35
CA PHE A 5 -6.55 -27.36 -11.78
C PHE A 5 -5.15 -27.70 -12.34
N LYS A 6 -4.74 -27.02 -13.40
CA LYS A 6 -3.45 -27.27 -14.07
C LYS A 6 -2.28 -27.16 -13.09
N GLU A 7 -2.39 -26.21 -12.18
CA GLU A 7 -1.46 -25.92 -11.08
C GLU A 7 -1.24 -27.13 -10.17
N SER A 8 -2.27 -27.98 -10.00
CA SER A 8 -2.18 -29.22 -9.22
C SER A 8 -1.34 -30.30 -9.90
N ASN A 9 -1.26 -30.28 -11.23
CA ASN A 9 -0.46 -31.26 -11.97
C ASN A 9 1.01 -30.81 -12.02
N ASP A 10 1.24 -29.50 -12.14
CA ASP A 10 2.56 -28.91 -12.27
C ASP A 10 3.21 -28.61 -10.89
N ASN A 11 2.47 -28.78 -9.78
CA ASN A 11 2.85 -28.35 -8.43
C ASN A 11 3.40 -26.91 -8.40
N LYS A 12 2.78 -26.03 -9.19
CA LYS A 12 3.26 -24.67 -9.41
C LYS A 12 2.08 -23.71 -9.51
N VAL A 13 2.15 -22.64 -8.71
CA VAL A 13 1.26 -21.48 -8.81
C VAL A 13 2.09 -20.30 -9.30
N THR A 14 1.56 -19.53 -10.24
CA THR A 14 2.25 -18.33 -10.77
C THR A 14 1.52 -17.08 -10.33
N LEU A 15 2.25 -16.16 -9.69
CA LEU A 15 1.75 -14.85 -9.28
C LEU A 15 2.33 -13.80 -10.24
N ALA A 16 1.59 -13.49 -11.31
CA ALA A 16 2.10 -12.64 -12.40
C ALA A 16 2.18 -11.15 -12.04
N HIS A 17 1.44 -10.71 -11.03
CA HIS A 17 1.24 -9.30 -10.71
C HIS A 17 2.03 -8.81 -9.49
N PHE A 18 2.80 -9.69 -8.85
CA PHE A 18 3.51 -9.38 -7.61
C PHE A 18 5.00 -9.61 -7.77
N ASP A 19 5.80 -8.67 -7.29
CA ASP A 19 7.24 -8.78 -7.25
C ASP A 19 7.69 -9.91 -6.30
N PRO A 20 8.72 -10.69 -6.64
CA PRO A 20 9.22 -11.75 -5.77
C PRO A 20 9.58 -11.29 -4.35
N ASN A 21 10.05 -10.05 -4.17
CA ASN A 21 10.36 -9.53 -2.84
C ASN A 21 9.08 -9.31 -2.02
N THR A 22 7.99 -8.84 -2.65
CA THR A 22 6.69 -8.71 -1.99
C THR A 22 6.18 -10.07 -1.51
N PHE A 23 6.33 -11.10 -2.34
CA PHE A 23 6.00 -12.47 -1.92
C PHE A 23 6.93 -12.98 -0.80
N GLY A 24 8.21 -12.60 -0.82
CA GLY A 24 9.16 -12.86 0.25
C GLY A 24 8.70 -12.33 1.61
N LEU A 25 8.10 -11.14 1.66
CA LEU A 25 7.52 -10.57 2.88
C LEU A 25 6.37 -11.43 3.43
N PHE A 26 5.51 -11.95 2.55
CA PHE A 26 4.44 -12.86 2.94
C PHE A 26 4.97 -14.20 3.47
N VAL A 27 5.98 -14.77 2.81
CA VAL A 27 6.66 -15.99 3.30
C VAL A 27 7.29 -15.73 4.67
N GLY A 28 7.99 -14.60 4.85
CA GLY A 28 8.53 -14.20 6.16
C GLY A 28 7.45 -14.15 7.24
N PHE A 29 6.30 -13.55 6.94
CA PHE A 29 5.16 -13.56 7.85
C PHE A 29 4.67 -14.98 8.18
N LEU A 30 4.57 -15.89 7.22
CA LEU A 30 4.15 -17.27 7.49
C LEU A 30 5.09 -18.02 8.45
N TYR A 31 6.40 -17.79 8.34
CA TYR A 31 7.38 -18.46 9.19
C TYR A 31 7.49 -17.84 10.59
N TYR A 32 7.38 -16.52 10.70
CA TYR A 32 7.70 -15.81 11.95
C TYR A 32 6.49 -15.17 12.63
N GLY A 33 5.33 -15.11 11.95
CA GLY A 33 4.13 -14.42 12.44
C GLY A 33 4.30 -12.90 12.52
N VAL A 34 5.39 -12.37 11.98
CA VAL A 34 5.75 -10.95 12.02
C VAL A 34 6.06 -10.47 10.62
N TYR A 35 5.56 -9.27 10.31
CA TYR A 35 6.06 -8.48 9.19
C TYR A 35 7.35 -7.82 9.66
N ILE A 36 8.48 -8.49 9.39
CA ILE A 36 9.81 -7.99 9.72
C ILE A 36 10.23 -7.11 8.57
N ASP A 37 10.25 -5.81 8.82
CA ASP A 37 11.03 -4.89 8.03
C ASP A 37 12.34 -4.68 8.81
N ASP A 38 13.43 -5.32 8.34
CA ASP A 38 14.73 -5.46 9.02
C ASP A 38 15.47 -4.13 9.27
N ASN A 39 14.86 -2.98 8.92
CA ASN A 39 15.46 -1.67 9.09
C ASN A 39 14.58 -0.75 9.95
N ASP A 40 15.15 -0.18 11.02
CA ASP A 40 14.51 0.89 11.81
C ASP A 40 14.36 2.22 11.03
N SER A 41 14.80 2.28 9.75
CA SER A 41 14.60 3.44 8.89
C SER A 41 13.18 3.45 8.32
N LEU A 42 12.42 4.52 8.57
CA LEU A 42 11.15 4.80 7.90
C LEU A 42 11.46 5.46 6.55
N ASP A 43 11.81 4.66 5.55
CA ASP A 43 12.12 5.14 4.18
C ASP A 43 10.94 4.93 3.23
N ARG A 44 10.85 5.75 2.18
CA ARG A 44 9.80 5.72 1.15
C ARG A 44 9.62 4.33 0.54
N LEU A 45 10.73 3.64 0.25
CA LEU A 45 10.71 2.28 -0.32
C LEU A 45 9.86 1.31 0.50
N LYS A 46 9.82 1.47 1.82
CA LYS A 46 9.08 0.57 2.72
C LYS A 46 7.58 0.81 2.71
N VAL A 47 7.16 2.00 2.34
CA VAL A 47 5.74 2.31 2.16
C VAL A 47 5.24 1.67 0.89
N ASP A 48 6.01 1.81 -0.20
CA ASP A 48 5.71 1.18 -1.49
C ASP A 48 5.67 -0.34 -1.30
N GLU A 49 6.65 -0.92 -0.61
CA GLU A 49 6.65 -2.34 -0.21
C GLU A 49 5.46 -2.70 0.68
N GLY A 50 5.09 -1.85 1.63
CA GLY A 50 3.94 -2.07 2.51
C GLY A 50 2.60 -2.05 1.77
N ALA A 51 2.40 -1.14 0.81
CA ALA A 51 1.20 -1.13 -0.02
C ALA A 51 1.15 -2.37 -0.93
N ASN A 52 2.27 -2.73 -1.57
CA ASN A 52 2.39 -3.97 -2.34
C ASN A 52 2.09 -5.21 -1.49
N ALA A 53 2.63 -5.28 -0.28
CA ALA A 53 2.41 -6.37 0.66
C ALA A 53 0.93 -6.44 1.09
N TRP A 54 0.30 -5.29 1.34
CA TRP A 54 -1.12 -5.26 1.67
C TRP A 54 -1.98 -5.77 0.51
N ALA A 55 -1.71 -5.29 -0.72
CA ALA A 55 -2.40 -5.75 -1.92
C ALA A 55 -2.20 -7.25 -2.18
N LEU A 56 -0.99 -7.77 -1.94
CA LEU A 56 -0.73 -9.22 -2.00
C LEU A 56 -1.56 -9.98 -0.96
N GLY A 57 -1.63 -9.48 0.27
CA GLY A 57 -2.45 -10.08 1.32
C GLY A 57 -3.94 -10.08 0.99
N ASP A 58 -4.40 -9.07 0.26
CA ASP A 58 -5.76 -9.01 -0.26
C ASP A 58 -6.00 -10.06 -1.33
N TYR A 59 -5.09 -10.13 -2.31
CA TYR A 59 -5.13 -11.12 -3.39
C TYR A 59 -5.09 -12.57 -2.89
N LEU A 60 -4.29 -12.86 -1.87
CA LEU A 60 -4.13 -14.20 -1.29
C LEU A 60 -5.23 -14.56 -0.27
N ASP A 61 -6.18 -13.66 -0.01
CA ASP A 61 -7.19 -13.78 1.06
C ASP A 61 -6.55 -14.09 2.43
N ALA A 62 -5.50 -13.34 2.78
CA ALA A 62 -4.71 -13.51 4.00
C ALA A 62 -4.98 -12.35 5.00
N PRO A 63 -6.08 -12.40 5.78
CA PRO A 63 -6.52 -11.28 6.61
C PRO A 63 -5.54 -10.94 7.73
N GLU A 64 -4.88 -11.92 8.35
CA GLU A 64 -3.89 -11.66 9.39
C GLU A 64 -2.68 -10.89 8.84
N PHE A 65 -2.21 -11.27 7.65
CA PHE A 65 -1.13 -10.58 6.97
C PHE A 65 -1.54 -9.14 6.64
N LYS A 66 -2.71 -8.95 6.02
CA LYS A 66 -3.27 -7.61 5.75
C LYS A 66 -3.31 -6.74 7.00
N ASN A 67 -3.75 -7.29 8.13
CA ASN A 67 -3.87 -6.55 9.39
C ASN A 67 -2.51 -6.15 9.97
N VAL A 68 -1.52 -7.03 9.88
CA VAL A 68 -0.15 -6.71 10.33
C VAL A 68 0.47 -5.62 9.45
N VAL A 69 0.34 -5.73 8.13
CA VAL A 69 0.84 -4.72 7.19
C VAL A 69 0.11 -3.39 7.38
N MET A 70 -1.21 -3.41 7.57
CA MET A 70 -2.00 -2.20 7.86
C MET A 70 -1.55 -1.51 9.15
N ARG A 71 -1.27 -2.29 10.21
CA ARG A 71 -0.74 -1.75 11.47
C ARG A 71 0.64 -1.11 11.27
N PHE A 72 1.47 -1.68 10.41
CA PHE A 72 2.76 -1.10 10.03
C PHE A 72 2.56 0.24 9.31
N LEU A 73 1.79 0.27 8.22
CA LEU A 73 1.51 1.48 7.45
C LEU A 73 0.90 2.59 8.32
N HIS A 74 -0.04 2.27 9.20
CA HIS A 74 -0.61 3.25 10.13
C HIS A 74 0.44 3.85 11.07
N LYS A 75 1.39 3.06 11.59
CA LYS A 75 2.46 3.59 12.45
C LYS A 75 3.40 4.52 11.68
N VAL A 76 3.63 4.21 10.41
CA VAL A 76 4.48 4.99 9.52
C VAL A 76 3.87 6.36 9.26
N TYR A 77 2.56 6.39 8.94
CA TYR A 77 1.85 7.62 8.61
C TYR A 77 1.38 8.43 9.80
N PHE A 78 1.02 7.77 10.91
CA PHE A 78 0.53 8.39 12.13
C PHE A 78 1.41 8.02 13.34
N PRO A 79 2.69 8.43 13.35
CA PRO A 79 3.55 8.13 14.48
C PRO A 79 3.11 8.90 15.74
N PRO A 80 3.12 8.28 16.93
CA PRO A 80 2.51 8.85 18.14
C PRO A 80 3.23 10.08 18.72
N SER A 81 4.47 10.36 18.32
CA SER A 81 5.28 11.42 18.94
C SER A 81 5.99 12.34 17.96
N ARG A 82 5.74 12.21 16.66
CA ARG A 82 6.47 12.94 15.60
C ARG A 82 5.55 13.19 14.40
N THR A 83 5.97 14.06 13.50
CA THR A 83 5.43 14.08 12.14
C THR A 83 5.94 12.86 11.37
N PRO A 84 5.14 12.28 10.45
CA PRO A 84 5.64 11.23 9.58
C PRO A 84 6.88 11.72 8.82
N ALA A 85 7.89 10.87 8.73
CA ALA A 85 9.14 11.15 8.02
C ALA A 85 9.04 10.85 6.51
N ILE A 86 7.84 10.50 6.04
CA ILE A 86 7.57 10.06 4.68
C ILE A 86 6.79 11.14 3.94
N CYS A 87 7.20 11.32 2.69
CA CYS A 87 6.53 12.16 1.72
C CYS A 87 5.64 11.27 0.82
N VAL A 88 4.37 11.62 0.70
CA VAL A 88 3.40 11.01 -0.22
C VAL A 88 3.47 11.75 -1.53
N GLU A 89 3.89 11.02 -2.56
CA GLU A 89 3.92 11.49 -3.94
C GLU A 89 2.69 10.98 -4.71
N PRO A 90 2.30 11.66 -5.80
CA PRO A 90 1.12 11.28 -6.57
C PRO A 90 1.14 9.81 -7.03
N GLU A 91 2.30 9.29 -7.41
CA GLU A 91 2.48 7.89 -7.86
C GLU A 91 2.03 6.87 -6.79
N MET A 92 2.25 7.19 -5.52
CA MET A 92 1.83 6.31 -4.42
C MET A 92 0.32 6.38 -4.20
N ALA A 93 -0.26 7.57 -4.30
CA ALA A 93 -1.72 7.74 -4.22
C ALA A 93 -2.41 7.00 -5.38
N GLU A 94 -1.89 7.14 -6.60
CA GLU A 94 -2.38 6.43 -7.80
C GLU A 94 -2.25 4.91 -7.65
N TYR A 95 -1.09 4.42 -7.19
CA TYR A 95 -0.87 3.00 -6.94
C TYR A 95 -1.93 2.41 -6.00
N CYS A 96 -2.21 3.08 -4.89
CA CYS A 96 -3.18 2.58 -3.91
C CYS A 96 -4.61 2.57 -4.44
N CYS A 97 -4.94 3.48 -5.36
CA CYS A 97 -6.25 3.51 -6.01
C CYS A 97 -6.38 2.48 -7.14
N THR A 98 -5.29 2.16 -7.84
CA THR A 98 -5.32 1.19 -8.96
C THR A 98 -5.26 -0.25 -8.50
N MET A 99 -4.54 -0.55 -7.41
CA MET A 99 -4.26 -1.92 -6.98
C MET A 99 -5.28 -2.49 -6.00
N THR A 100 -6.22 -1.69 -5.53
CA THR A 100 -7.22 -2.13 -4.55
C THR A 100 -8.61 -1.65 -4.92
N GLU A 101 -9.64 -2.34 -4.42
CA GLU A 101 -11.02 -1.93 -4.62
C GLU A 101 -11.29 -0.54 -4.02
N THR A 102 -12.21 0.20 -4.64
CA THR A 102 -12.69 1.48 -4.11
C THR A 102 -13.21 1.28 -2.67
N ASN A 103 -12.66 2.02 -1.71
CA ASN A 103 -12.90 1.90 -0.26
C ASN A 103 -12.24 0.69 0.44
N SER A 104 -11.20 0.10 -0.15
CA SER A 104 -10.35 -0.84 0.58
C SER A 104 -9.78 -0.18 1.85
N LYS A 105 -9.32 -0.98 2.82
CA LYS A 105 -8.67 -0.43 4.02
C LYS A 105 -7.39 0.34 3.66
N LEU A 106 -6.69 -0.04 2.59
CA LEU A 106 -5.52 0.68 2.10
C LEU A 106 -5.91 2.02 1.49
N THR A 107 -6.91 2.07 0.60
CA THR A 107 -7.40 3.33 0.02
C THR A 107 -7.89 4.29 1.10
N ASN A 108 -8.64 3.78 2.09
CA ASN A 108 -9.12 4.59 3.20
C ASN A 108 -7.96 5.13 4.06
N LEU A 109 -6.94 4.33 4.36
CA LEU A 109 -5.75 4.81 5.06
C LEU A 109 -5.09 5.96 4.28
N PHE A 110 -4.91 5.80 2.97
CA PHE A 110 -4.33 6.84 2.12
C PHE A 110 -5.18 8.10 2.10
N ARG A 111 -6.49 7.96 2.05
CA ARG A 111 -7.43 9.08 2.16
C ARG A 111 -7.27 9.81 3.50
N ASP A 112 -7.20 9.07 4.61
CA ASP A 112 -6.99 9.65 5.94
C ASP A 112 -5.66 10.42 6.02
N VAL A 113 -4.60 9.91 5.38
CA VAL A 113 -3.30 10.57 5.28
C VAL A 113 -3.40 11.88 4.48
N LEU A 114 -4.07 11.86 3.33
CA LEU A 114 -4.29 13.07 2.53
C LEU A 114 -5.05 14.12 3.33
N ILE A 115 -6.17 13.75 3.98
CA ILE A 115 -6.97 14.67 4.79
C ILE A 115 -6.15 15.26 5.94
N ALA A 116 -5.41 14.41 6.66
CA ALA A 116 -4.64 14.84 7.83
C ALA A 116 -3.49 15.79 7.47
N TYR A 117 -2.86 15.59 6.31
CA TYR A 117 -1.59 16.25 5.98
C TYR A 117 -1.63 17.11 4.71
N TRP A 118 -2.80 17.33 4.09
CA TRP A 118 -2.93 18.12 2.85
C TRP A 118 -2.26 19.50 2.89
N HIS A 119 -2.32 20.15 4.05
CA HIS A 119 -1.74 21.46 4.29
C HIS A 119 -0.19 21.45 4.43
N SER A 120 0.42 20.26 4.51
CA SER A 120 1.84 20.08 4.80
C SER A 120 2.59 19.64 3.55
N SER A 121 3.22 20.59 2.84
CA SER A 121 4.00 20.32 1.63
C SER A 121 5.27 19.48 1.85
N THR A 122 5.64 19.22 3.10
CA THR A 122 6.72 18.31 3.49
C THR A 122 6.26 16.85 3.59
N ILE A 123 4.96 16.62 3.73
CA ILE A 123 4.36 15.28 3.89
C ILE A 123 3.57 14.93 2.63
N ILE A 124 2.82 15.86 2.04
CA ILE A 124 2.19 15.67 0.75
C ILE A 124 2.98 16.47 -0.28
N SER A 125 3.62 15.78 -1.22
CA SER A 125 4.39 16.42 -2.28
C SER A 125 3.45 17.08 -3.28
N TYR A 126 3.02 18.32 -3.04
CA TYR A 126 2.25 19.10 -3.99
C TYR A 126 3.02 20.34 -4.42
N ASN A 127 3.64 20.27 -5.60
CA ASN A 127 4.48 21.32 -6.15
C ASN A 127 4.23 21.51 -7.66
N LYS A 128 4.90 22.48 -8.29
CA LYS A 128 4.68 22.79 -9.71
C LYS A 128 5.03 21.64 -10.65
N ASP A 129 5.95 20.78 -10.25
CA ASP A 129 6.48 19.71 -11.10
C ASP A 129 5.54 18.50 -11.14
N ASN A 130 4.83 18.23 -10.04
CA ASN A 130 3.90 17.09 -9.93
C ASN A 130 2.41 17.47 -9.81
N ARG A 131 2.09 18.77 -9.89
CA ARG A 131 0.71 19.26 -9.86
C ARG A 131 -0.19 18.56 -10.86
N ARG A 132 0.30 18.34 -12.09
CA ARG A 132 -0.48 17.68 -13.14
C ARG A 132 -0.83 16.24 -12.78
N SER A 133 0.13 15.50 -12.21
CA SER A 133 -0.12 14.12 -11.77
C SER A 133 -1.20 14.07 -10.69
N TRP A 134 -1.20 15.04 -9.76
CA TRP A 134 -2.28 15.17 -8.79
C TRP A 134 -3.62 15.57 -9.43
N ASP A 135 -3.62 16.49 -10.39
CA ASP A 135 -4.81 16.85 -11.16
C ASP A 135 -5.42 15.61 -11.85
N ASP A 136 -4.58 14.77 -12.47
CA ASP A 136 -5.01 13.52 -13.11
C ASP A 136 -5.59 12.52 -12.07
N ILE A 137 -5.00 12.43 -10.86
CA ILE A 137 -5.54 11.59 -9.78
C ILE A 137 -6.91 12.09 -9.33
N TRP A 138 -7.12 13.39 -9.19
CA TRP A 138 -8.42 13.93 -8.80
C TRP A 138 -9.51 13.71 -9.83
N ASP A 139 -9.14 13.76 -11.11
CA ASP A 139 -10.08 13.54 -12.20
C ASP A 139 -10.46 12.05 -12.29
N ASN A 140 -9.51 11.13 -12.03
CA ASN A 140 -9.74 9.69 -12.04
C ASN A 140 -10.39 9.14 -10.75
N TYR A 141 -10.13 9.79 -9.60
CA TYR A 141 -10.58 9.37 -8.27
C TYR A 141 -11.21 10.56 -7.51
N PRO A 142 -12.37 11.07 -7.97
CA PRO A 142 -12.99 12.27 -7.44
C PRO A 142 -13.37 12.18 -5.95
N GLU A 143 -13.60 10.97 -5.43
CA GLU A 143 -13.84 10.70 -4.01
C GLU A 143 -12.66 11.05 -3.10
N LEU A 144 -11.43 11.06 -3.63
CA LEU A 144 -10.27 11.55 -2.88
C LEU A 144 -10.27 13.07 -2.79
N LYS A 145 -10.78 13.75 -3.82
CA LYS A 145 -10.82 15.21 -3.90
C LYS A 145 -11.85 15.80 -2.94
N SER A 146 -13.06 15.24 -2.91
CA SER A 146 -14.23 15.79 -2.18
C SER A 146 -14.02 15.96 -0.68
N ASP A 147 -13.11 15.18 -0.11
CA ASP A 147 -12.88 15.14 1.34
C ASP A 147 -11.67 15.98 1.76
N VAL A 148 -10.85 16.37 0.78
CA VAL A 148 -9.59 17.08 0.98
C VAL A 148 -9.71 18.58 0.64
N LEU A 149 -10.55 18.93 -0.34
CA LEU A 149 -10.77 20.29 -0.86
C LEU A 149 -12.22 20.75 -0.66
#